data_AF-A0A5C7VBT1-F1
#
_entry.id   AF-A0A5C7VBT1-F1
#
_cell.length_a   1.000
_cell.length_b   1.000
_cell.length_c   1.000
_cell.angle_alpha   90.00
_cell.angle_beta   90.00
_cell.angle_gamma   90.00
#
_symmetry.space_group_name_H-M   'P 1'
#
loop_
_entity.id
_entity.type
_entity.pdbx_description
1 polymer ?
#
loop_
_entity_poly.entity_id
_entity_poly.type
_entity_poly.pdbx_seq_one_letter_code
_entity_poly.pdbx_strand_id
1 'polypeptide(L)'
;MSIPRAAAAAAPRYRPLRFGVTQARVRGGAGGVQYLNAEQALQPFAERMSDRLRHWAQATPEATFLAQRVRAADGQLGDWRRISYAQALDGARRIG
;
A
#
# COMPACT_ATOMS: atom_id res chain seq x y z
N MET A 1 -14.83 46.38 9.33
CA MET A 1 -13.86 45.55 8.56
C MET A 1 -14.36 44.10 8.63
N SER A 2 -15.03 43.62 7.58
CA SER A 2 -15.75 42.33 7.57
C SER A 2 -14.90 41.26 6.89
N ILE A 3 -14.67 40.14 7.56
CA ILE A 3 -13.87 39.01 7.04
C ILE A 3 -14.77 38.16 6.13
N PRO A 4 -14.36 37.82 4.89
CA PRO A 4 -15.20 37.00 4.02
C PRO A 4 -15.25 35.56 4.54
N ARG A 5 -16.46 35.00 4.61
CA ARG A 5 -16.71 33.59 4.93
C ARG A 5 -16.27 32.73 3.75
N ALA A 6 -15.31 31.84 3.96
CA ALA A 6 -14.90 30.87 2.96
C ALA A 6 -16.11 30.04 2.47
N ALA A 7 -16.23 29.85 1.16
CA ALA A 7 -17.26 29.04 0.56
C ALA A 7 -17.18 27.59 1.09
N ALA A 8 -18.34 27.00 1.39
CA ALA A 8 -18.39 25.62 1.88
C ALA A 8 -17.83 24.66 0.83
N ALA A 9 -16.76 23.94 1.18
CA ALA A 9 -16.17 22.93 0.32
C ALA A 9 -17.17 21.77 0.10
N ALA A 10 -17.22 21.24 -1.12
CA ALA A 10 -18.06 20.09 -1.45
C ALA A 10 -17.71 18.88 -0.56
N ALA A 11 -18.73 18.11 -0.17
CA ALA A 11 -18.53 16.95 0.69
C ALA A 11 -17.59 15.91 0.06
N PRO A 12 -16.66 15.32 0.82
CA PRO A 12 -15.73 14.32 0.30
C PRO A 12 -16.46 13.08 -0.21
N ARG A 13 -16.04 12.57 -1.37
CA ARG A 13 -16.52 11.30 -1.93
C ARG A 13 -15.57 10.18 -1.52
N TYR A 14 -16.09 9.18 -0.83
CA TYR A 14 -15.32 7.99 -0.42
C TYR A 14 -15.65 6.80 -1.32
N ARG A 15 -14.64 5.97 -1.61
CA ARG A 15 -14.85 4.68 -2.25
C ARG A 15 -15.47 3.71 -1.24
N PRO A 16 -16.47 2.89 -1.62
CA PRO A 16 -16.94 1.80 -0.77
C PRO A 16 -15.76 0.89 -0.39
N LEU A 17 -15.48 0.80 0.90
CA LEU A 17 -14.38 0.02 1.47
C LEU A 17 -14.97 -1.00 2.44
N ARG A 18 -14.65 -2.29 2.25
CA ARG A 18 -14.92 -3.32 3.25
C ARG A 18 -13.79 -3.31 4.26
N PHE A 19 -14.08 -2.97 5.51
CA PHE A 19 -13.11 -3.07 6.59
C PHE A 19 -12.96 -4.54 6.99
N GLY A 20 -11.74 -5.07 6.88
CA GLY A 20 -11.46 -6.49 7.13
C GLY A 20 -11.43 -6.89 8.61
N VAL A 21 -11.44 -5.92 9.54
CA VAL A 21 -11.48 -6.16 10.99
C VAL A 21 -12.65 -5.39 11.57
N THR A 22 -13.65 -6.10 12.09
CA THR A 22 -14.86 -5.52 12.70
C THR A 22 -15.02 -5.88 14.17
N GLN A 23 -14.21 -6.81 14.68
CA GLN A 23 -14.25 -7.30 16.05
C GLN A 23 -12.87 -7.24 16.69
N ALA A 24 -12.84 -6.82 17.95
CA ALA A 24 -11.62 -6.77 18.74
C ALA A 24 -11.90 -7.15 20.19
N ARG A 25 -10.93 -7.81 20.80
CA ARG A 25 -10.93 -8.16 22.22
C ARG A 25 -10.06 -7.19 22.98
N VAL A 26 -10.60 -6.67 24.08
CA VAL A 26 -9.87 -5.85 25.05
C VAL A 26 -9.50 -6.72 26.25
N ARG A 27 -8.26 -6.61 26.74
CA ARG A 27 -7.81 -7.22 27.99
C ARG A 27 -7.12 -6.20 28.88
N GLY A 28 -7.41 -6.23 30.18
CA GLY A 28 -6.71 -5.40 31.17
C GLY A 28 -5.34 -5.97 31.53
N GLY A 29 -4.36 -5.09 31.70
CA GLY A 29 -3.02 -5.35 32.22
C GLY A 29 -2.77 -4.64 33.56
N ALA A 30 -1.59 -4.86 34.13
CA ALA A 30 -1.20 -4.20 35.38
C ALA A 30 -1.15 -2.67 35.23
N GLY A 31 -1.44 -1.94 36.31
CA GLY A 31 -1.33 -0.47 36.33
C GLY A 31 -2.31 0.27 35.42
N GLY A 32 -3.41 -0.37 35.01
CA GLY A 32 -4.42 0.26 34.15
C GLY A 32 -4.13 0.18 32.65
N VAL A 33 -3.13 -0.60 32.22
CA VAL A 33 -2.86 -0.87 30.79
C VAL A 33 -4.05 -1.62 30.17
N GLN A 34 -4.41 -1.30 28.93
CA GLN A 34 -5.38 -2.06 28.14
C GLN A 34 -4.76 -2.53 26.83
N TYR A 35 -4.91 -3.82 26.53
CA TYR A 35 -4.50 -4.44 25.29
C TYR A 35 -5.71 -4.63 24.39
N LEU A 36 -5.69 -4.03 23.21
CA LEU A 36 -6.68 -4.23 22.16
C LEU A 36 -6.09 -5.13 21.08
N ASN A 37 -6.80 -6.20 20.74
CA ASN A 37 -6.37 -7.13 19.69
C ASN A 37 -7.54 -7.46 18.77
N ALA A 38 -7.31 -7.46 17.46
CA ALA A 38 -8.30 -7.91 16.49
C ALA A 38 -8.61 -9.40 16.70
N GLU A 39 -9.88 -9.80 16.69
CA GLU A 39 -10.20 -11.22 16.89
C GLU A 39 -9.76 -12.10 15.72
N GLN A 40 -9.67 -11.52 14.52
CA GLN A 40 -9.14 -12.19 13.35
C GLN A 40 -7.60 -12.20 13.38
N ALA A 41 -7.02 -13.40 13.47
CA ALA A 41 -5.59 -13.59 13.37
C ALA A 41 -5.05 -13.16 11.98
N LEU A 42 -3.86 -12.58 11.98
CA LEU A 42 -3.12 -12.32 10.74
C LEU A 42 -2.80 -13.64 10.04
N GLN A 43 -2.85 -13.61 8.71
CA GLN A 43 -2.42 -14.74 7.88
C GLN A 43 -0.89 -14.92 7.95
N PRO A 44 -0.38 -16.13 7.62
CA PRO A 44 1.06 -16.38 7.58
C PRO A 44 1.82 -15.36 6.72
N PHE A 45 3.01 -14.98 7.17
CA PHE A 45 3.93 -14.17 6.39
C PHE A 45 4.72 -15.06 5.43
N ALA A 46 5.25 -14.44 4.38
CA ALA A 46 6.11 -15.14 3.44
C ALA A 46 7.49 -15.40 4.09
N GLU A 47 8.08 -16.57 3.85
CA GLU A 47 9.38 -16.92 4.41
C GLU A 47 10.51 -16.04 3.87
N ARG A 48 10.42 -15.65 2.59
CA ARG A 48 11.40 -14.77 1.93
C ARG A 48 10.70 -13.55 1.35
N MET A 49 11.42 -12.41 1.34
CA MET A 49 10.90 -11.19 0.71
C MET A 49 10.55 -11.40 -0.77
N SER A 50 11.33 -12.21 -1.49
CA SER A 50 11.13 -12.52 -2.91
C SER A 50 9.87 -13.36 -3.18
N ASP A 51 9.37 -14.11 -2.20
CA ASP A 51 8.15 -14.91 -2.38
C ASP A 51 6.93 -14.01 -2.59
N ARG A 52 6.90 -12.81 -1.99
CA ARG A 52 5.84 -11.82 -2.25
C ARG A 52 5.90 -11.29 -3.68
N LEU A 53 7.10 -11.06 -4.23
CA LEU A 53 7.26 -10.67 -5.63
C LEU A 53 6.75 -11.79 -6.55
N ARG A 54 7.09 -13.06 -6.25
CA ARG A 54 6.62 -14.21 -7.02
C ARG A 54 5.11 -14.39 -6.96
N HIS A 55 4.53 -14.27 -5.77
CA HIS A 55 3.09 -14.38 -5.57
C HIS A 55 2.32 -13.35 -6.40
N TRP A 56 2.70 -12.07 -6.33
CA TRP A 56 1.98 -11.01 -7.05
C TRP A 56 2.24 -11.01 -8.55
N ALA A 57 3.40 -11.49 -9.00
CA ALA A 57 3.65 -11.74 -10.43
C ALA A 57 2.72 -12.82 -11.00
N GLN A 58 2.18 -13.72 -10.17
CA GLN A 58 1.18 -14.71 -10.58
C GLN A 58 -0.25 -14.18 -10.42
N ALA A 59 -0.57 -13.56 -9.28
CA ALA A 59 -1.92 -13.11 -8.97
C ALA A 59 -2.38 -11.90 -9.80
N THR A 60 -1.48 -10.96 -10.07
CA THR A 60 -1.75 -9.71 -10.79
C THR A 60 -0.54 -9.28 -11.63
N PRO A 61 -0.19 -10.03 -12.70
CA PRO A 61 1.07 -9.84 -13.44
C PRO A 61 1.25 -8.43 -14.01
N GLU A 62 0.16 -7.83 -14.48
CA GLU A 62 0.15 -6.52 -15.15
C GLU A 62 0.09 -5.32 -14.18
N ALA A 63 -0.16 -5.57 -12.89
CA ALA A 63 -0.21 -4.49 -11.92
C ALA A 63 1.17 -3.84 -11.76
N THR A 64 1.20 -2.51 -11.64
CA THR A 64 2.45 -1.77 -11.44
C THR A 64 3.04 -2.11 -10.07
N PHE A 65 4.26 -2.62 -10.06
CA PHE A 65 5.03 -2.90 -8.85
C PHE A 65 5.91 -1.71 -8.47
N LEU A 66 6.66 -1.19 -9.44
CA LEU A 66 7.55 -0.04 -9.27
C LEU A 66 7.27 0.99 -10.35
N ALA A 67 7.39 2.26 -9.99
CA ALA A 67 7.36 3.35 -10.94
C ALA A 67 8.47 4.34 -10.59
N GLN A 68 9.25 4.74 -11.59
CA GLN A 68 10.28 5.76 -11.45
C GLN A 68 10.18 6.75 -12.61
N ARG A 69 10.57 8.00 -12.38
CA ARG A 69 10.73 8.95 -13.47
C ARG A 69 12.01 8.65 -14.24
N VAL A 70 11.94 8.75 -15.56
CA VAL A 70 13.11 8.69 -16.42
C VAL A 70 13.90 9.98 -16.23
N ARG A 71 15.21 9.88 -15.99
CA ARG A 71 16.09 11.05 -16.00
C ARG A 71 16.42 11.38 -17.46
N ALA A 72 16.05 12.58 -17.89
CA ALA A 72 16.41 13.10 -19.20
C ALA A 72 17.89 13.50 -19.24
N ALA A 73 18.46 13.60 -20.44
CA ALA A 73 19.88 13.91 -20.63
C ALA A 73 20.27 15.30 -20.12
N ASP A 74 19.29 16.22 -20.03
CA ASP A 74 19.41 17.56 -19.47
C ASP A 74 19.27 17.61 -17.93
N GLY A 75 19.14 16.46 -17.28
CA GLY A 75 18.98 16.34 -15.83
C GLY A 75 17.56 16.55 -15.32
N GLN A 76 16.58 16.82 -16.20
CA GLN A 76 15.19 16.95 -15.80
C GLN A 76 14.51 15.59 -15.57
N LEU A 77 13.43 15.60 -14.79
CA LEU A 77 12.61 14.42 -14.53
C LEU A 77 11.55 14.29 -15.63
N GLY A 78 11.78 13.36 -16.57
CA GLY A 78 10.85 13.01 -17.63
C GLY A 78 9.73 12.08 -17.17
N ASP A 79 9.18 11.33 -18.13
CA ASP A 79 8.00 10.50 -17.95
C ASP A 79 8.17 9.37 -16.92
N TRP A 80 7.04 8.91 -16.38
CA TRP A 80 7.00 7.75 -15.50
C TRP A 80 7.21 6.46 -16.29
N ARG A 81 8.32 5.79 -16.01
CA ARG A 81 8.50 4.38 -16.34
C ARG A 81 7.84 3.52 -15.27
N ARG A 82 6.84 2.75 -15.67
CA ARG A 82 6.20 1.74 -14.82
C ARG A 82 6.80 0.36 -15.12
N ILE A 83 6.94 -0.45 -14.07
CA ILE A 83 7.40 -1.83 -14.14
C ILE A 83 6.31 -2.69 -13.49
N SER A 84 5.79 -3.66 -14.24
CA SER A 84 4.80 -4.59 -13.72
C SER A 84 5.43 -5.66 -12.81
N TYR A 85 4.62 -6.36 -12.02
CA TYR A 85 5.12 -7.47 -11.21
C TYR A 85 5.78 -8.57 -12.06
N ALA A 86 5.22 -8.90 -13.23
CA ALA A 86 5.79 -9.88 -14.14
C ALA A 86 7.16 -9.44 -14.68
N GLN A 87 7.28 -8.18 -15.11
CA GLN A 87 8.54 -7.60 -15.61
C GLN A 87 9.61 -7.55 -14.51
N ALA A 88 9.22 -7.20 -13.28
CA ALA A 88 10.15 -7.16 -12.16
C ALA A 88 10.70 -8.56 -11.81
N LEU A 89 9.84 -9.59 -11.81
CA LEU A 89 10.27 -10.97 -11.58
C LEU A 89 11.20 -11.49 -12.69
N ASP A 90 10.88 -11.21 -13.95
CA ASP A 90 11.72 -11.56 -15.10
C ASP A 90 13.10 -10.88 -15.02
N GLY A 91 13.14 -9.58 -14.71
CA GLY A 91 14.39 -8.85 -14.51
C GLY A 91 15.23 -9.41 -13.36
N ALA A 92 14.62 -9.71 -12.21
CA ALA A 92 15.32 -10.27 -11.05
C ALA A 92 15.95 -11.63 -11.35
N ARG A 93 15.27 -12.48 -12.14
CA ARG A 93 15.78 -13.80 -12.55
C ARG A 93 16.99 -13.75 -13.48
N ARG A 94 17.26 -12.61 -14.13
CA ARG A 94 18.42 -12.42 -15.01
C ARG A 94 19.67 -11.93 -14.28
N ILE A 95 19.55 -11.60 -13.00
CA ILE A 95 20.65 -11.10 -12.16
C ILE A 95 21.32 -12.24 -11.37
N GLY A 96 20.52 -13.19 -10.88
CA GLY A 96 21.01 -14.36 -10.13
C GLY A 96 21.38 -15.52 -11.05
#